data_AF-A0A318XHY7-F1
#
_entry.id   AF-A0A318XHY7-F1
#
_cell.length_a   1.000
_cell.length_b   1.000
_cell.length_c   1.000
_cell.angle_alpha   90.00
_cell.angle_beta   90.00
_cell.angle_gamma   90.00
#
_symmetry.space_group_name_H-M   'P 1'
#
loop_
_entity.id
_entity.type
_entity.pdbx_description
1 polymer ?
#
loop_
_entity_poly.entity_id
_entity_poly.type
_entity_poly.pdbx_seq_one_letter_code
_entity_poly.pdbx_strand_id
1 'polypeptide(L)'
;MKEMRQNRKTRYTRMVLQDSLIELMKQKPISKITIKEICETADINRTTFYDHFTDQYELLRTIEDQTLSYAKERLQRLLETDKNAAQKIIESIFEYFVENSNHIQVLMSEQGDVAFQKKLLKLIYEYCRSIPADAKLKDTKSADVINDEYFFVFAVNGSVGIIQHWLKTGLQKSAKEMAEILCSIVFI
;
A
#
# COMPACT_ATOMS: atom_id res chain seq x y z
N MET A 1 -16.96 30.67 -1.92
CA MET A 1 -17.30 29.95 -3.18
C MET A 1 -16.12 29.80 -4.15
N LYS A 2 -15.35 30.86 -4.48
CA LYS A 2 -14.15 30.77 -5.35
C LYS A 2 -13.09 29.78 -4.83
N GLU A 3 -12.81 29.83 -3.54
CA GLU A 3 -11.79 28.99 -2.88
C GLU A 3 -12.14 27.50 -2.88
N MET A 4 -13.41 27.16 -2.59
CA MET A 4 -13.91 25.78 -2.71
C MET A 4 -13.86 25.25 -4.16
N ARG A 5 -14.12 26.12 -5.15
CA ARG A 5 -14.07 25.74 -6.57
C ARG A 5 -12.63 25.53 -7.04
N GLN A 6 -11.69 26.36 -6.58
CA GLN A 6 -10.26 26.22 -6.81
C GLN A 6 -9.73 24.91 -6.20
N ASN A 7 -10.19 24.57 -4.99
CA ASN A 7 -9.81 23.35 -4.29
C ASN A 7 -10.34 22.09 -5.02
N ARG A 8 -11.59 22.12 -5.52
CA ARG A 8 -12.14 21.03 -6.35
C ARG A 8 -11.36 20.82 -7.65
N LYS A 9 -11.02 21.91 -8.36
CA LYS A 9 -10.23 21.82 -9.60
C LYS A 9 -8.84 21.24 -9.33
N THR A 10 -8.18 21.71 -8.28
CA THR A 10 -6.86 21.19 -7.85
C THR A 10 -6.92 19.70 -7.54
N ARG A 11 -7.92 19.25 -6.78
CA ARG A 11 -8.11 17.83 -6.45
C ARG A 11 -8.36 16.98 -7.70
N TYR A 12 -9.20 17.45 -8.62
CA TYR A 12 -9.46 16.76 -9.88
C TYR A 12 -8.19 16.63 -10.73
N THR A 13 -7.44 17.72 -10.89
CA THR A 13 -6.18 17.71 -11.65
C THR A 13 -5.16 16.74 -11.05
N ARG A 14 -4.99 16.73 -9.72
CA ARG A 14 -4.11 15.76 -9.06
C ARG A 14 -4.56 14.32 -9.30
N MET A 15 -5.86 14.04 -9.19
CA MET A 15 -6.42 12.71 -9.41
C MET A 15 -6.14 12.20 -10.83
N VAL A 16 -6.46 12.99 -11.87
CA VAL A 16 -6.23 12.55 -13.26
C VAL A 16 -4.74 12.37 -13.60
N LEU A 17 -3.85 13.19 -12.99
CA LEU A 17 -2.41 13.01 -13.13
C LEU A 17 -1.93 11.71 -12.47
N GLN A 18 -2.43 11.41 -11.27
CA GLN A 18 -2.11 10.17 -10.56
C GLN A 18 -2.58 8.94 -11.33
N ASP A 19 -3.83 8.94 -11.79
CA ASP A 19 -4.40 7.84 -12.58
C ASP A 19 -3.61 7.64 -13.88
N SER A 20 -3.23 8.73 -14.55
CA SER A 20 -2.43 8.67 -15.78
C SER A 20 -1.05 8.06 -15.56
N LEU A 21 -0.38 8.40 -14.44
CA LEU A 21 0.90 7.79 -14.11
C LEU A 21 0.73 6.28 -13.87
N ILE A 22 -0.31 5.87 -13.13
CA ILE A 22 -0.58 4.46 -12.84
C ILE A 22 -0.86 3.68 -14.12
N GLU A 23 -1.67 4.21 -15.05
CA GLU A 23 -1.92 3.56 -16.35
C GLU A 23 -0.64 3.38 -17.17
N LEU A 24 0.25 4.38 -17.18
CA LEU A 24 1.53 4.29 -17.87
C LEU A 24 2.47 3.28 -17.19
N MET A 25 2.45 3.21 -15.86
CA MET A 25 3.27 2.27 -15.09
C MET A 25 2.84 0.81 -15.26
N LYS A 26 1.57 0.54 -15.64
CA LYS A 26 1.15 -0.81 -16.06
C LYS A 26 1.90 -1.32 -17.29
N GLN A 27 2.42 -0.41 -18.13
CA GLN A 27 3.02 -0.74 -19.42
C GLN A 27 4.55 -0.70 -19.38
N LYS A 28 5.15 0.19 -18.57
CA LYS A 28 6.59 0.41 -18.55
C LYS A 28 7.08 0.96 -17.21
N PRO A 29 8.36 0.76 -16.84
CA PRO A 29 8.90 1.30 -15.60
C PRO A 29 8.90 2.83 -15.60
N ILE A 30 8.75 3.43 -14.41
CA ILE A 30 8.69 4.89 -14.19
C ILE A 30 9.88 5.65 -14.78
N SER A 31 11.07 5.04 -14.83
CA SER A 31 12.27 5.63 -15.44
C SER A 31 12.17 5.85 -16.95
N LYS A 32 11.17 5.24 -17.61
CA LYS A 32 10.85 5.39 -19.03
C LYS A 32 9.59 6.21 -19.28
N ILE A 33 8.95 6.73 -18.23
CA ILE A 33 7.77 7.58 -18.32
C ILE A 33 8.22 9.04 -18.32
N THR A 34 7.76 9.81 -19.31
CA THR A 34 8.04 11.24 -19.40
C THR A 34 6.86 12.08 -18.91
N ILE A 35 7.14 13.30 -18.43
CA ILE A 35 6.09 14.28 -18.07
C ILE A 35 5.16 14.54 -19.25
N LYS A 36 5.68 14.50 -20.47
CA LYS A 36 4.91 14.63 -21.71
C LYS A 36 3.78 13.58 -21.76
N GLU A 37 4.13 12.33 -21.59
CA GLU A 37 3.17 11.21 -21.71
C GLU A 37 2.13 11.23 -20.61
N ILE A 38 2.52 11.60 -19.37
CA ILE A 38 1.59 11.78 -18.26
C ILE A 38 0.59 12.89 -18.60
N CYS A 39 1.08 14.03 -19.07
CA CYS A 39 0.25 15.18 -19.45
C CYS A 39 -0.71 14.86 -20.61
N GLU A 40 -0.22 14.13 -21.62
CA GLU A 40 -1.03 13.70 -22.78
C GLU A 40 -2.10 12.70 -22.38
N THR A 41 -1.79 11.77 -21.48
CA THR A 41 -2.76 10.78 -20.96
C THR A 41 -3.81 11.44 -20.06
N ALA A 42 -3.42 12.45 -19.29
CA ALA A 42 -4.29 13.17 -18.38
C ALA A 42 -5.14 14.27 -19.04
N ASP A 43 -4.85 14.62 -20.30
CA ASP A 43 -5.36 15.82 -20.97
C ASP A 43 -5.09 17.12 -20.15
N ILE A 44 -3.84 17.27 -19.70
CA ILE A 44 -3.38 18.39 -18.87
C ILE A 44 -2.16 19.07 -19.49
N ASN A 45 -2.12 20.41 -19.47
CA ASN A 45 -0.96 21.16 -19.91
C ASN A 45 0.25 20.93 -19.00
N ARG A 46 1.46 20.86 -19.57
CA ARG A 46 2.70 20.68 -18.78
C ARG A 46 2.91 21.76 -17.72
N THR A 47 2.56 23.01 -18.00
CA THR A 47 2.64 24.08 -16.99
C THR A 47 1.79 23.74 -15.77
N THR A 48 0.60 23.20 -15.99
CA THR A 48 -0.31 22.77 -14.92
C THR A 48 0.21 21.54 -14.17
N PHE A 49 0.96 20.64 -14.83
CA PHE A 49 1.68 19.59 -14.11
C PHE A 49 2.67 20.20 -13.11
N TYR A 50 3.49 21.16 -13.56
CA TYR A 50 4.50 21.81 -12.73
C TYR A 50 3.93 22.70 -11.62
N ASP A 51 2.65 23.10 -11.70
CA ASP A 51 1.93 23.74 -10.59
C ASP A 51 1.65 22.75 -9.42
N HIS A 52 1.79 21.44 -9.67
CA HIS A 52 1.45 20.39 -8.70
C HIS A 52 2.63 19.47 -8.33
N PHE A 53 3.53 19.20 -9.28
CA PHE A 53 4.62 18.23 -9.13
C PHE A 53 5.86 18.66 -9.91
N THR A 54 7.05 18.38 -9.39
CA THR A 54 8.35 18.67 -10.01
C THR A 54 8.72 17.64 -11.06
N ASP A 55 8.37 16.37 -10.84
CA ASP A 55 8.70 15.26 -11.72
C ASP A 55 7.77 14.05 -11.50
N GLN A 56 7.95 12.99 -12.29
CA GLN A 56 7.15 11.77 -12.20
C GLN A 56 7.36 11.01 -10.89
N TYR A 57 8.52 11.15 -10.25
CA TYR A 57 8.83 10.48 -8.99
C TYR A 57 8.17 11.17 -7.81
N GLU A 58 8.07 12.50 -7.80
CA GLU A 58 7.27 13.22 -6.79
C GLU A 58 5.78 12.85 -6.90
N LEU A 59 5.27 12.74 -8.13
CA LEU A 59 3.92 12.25 -8.36
C LEU A 59 3.73 10.83 -7.80
N LEU A 60 4.65 9.90 -8.08
CA LEU A 60 4.60 8.55 -7.53
C LEU A 60 4.64 8.55 -5.99
N ARG A 61 5.59 9.26 -5.38
CA ARG A 61 5.69 9.37 -3.91
C ARG A 61 4.42 9.91 -3.29
N THR A 62 3.76 10.86 -3.96
CA THR A 62 2.47 11.39 -3.50
C THR A 62 1.38 10.30 -3.47
N ILE A 63 1.33 9.43 -4.49
CA ILE A 63 0.39 8.30 -4.52
C ILE A 63 0.72 7.34 -3.37
N GLU A 64 1.98 6.98 -3.22
CA GLU A 64 2.47 6.09 -2.16
C GLU A 64 2.15 6.60 -0.75
N ASP A 65 2.40 7.89 -0.48
CA ASP A 65 2.10 8.50 0.82
C ASP A 65 0.59 8.56 1.10
N GLN A 66 -0.24 8.78 0.07
CA GLN A 66 -1.69 8.72 0.19
C GLN A 66 -2.17 7.29 0.51
N THR A 67 -1.61 6.28 -0.17
CA THR A 67 -1.91 4.86 0.11
C THR A 67 -1.50 4.47 1.53
N LEU A 68 -0.30 4.86 1.98
CA LEU A 68 0.15 4.62 3.35
C LEU A 68 -0.73 5.31 4.39
N SER A 69 -1.13 6.56 4.13
CA SER A 69 -2.00 7.31 5.03
C SER A 69 -3.36 6.65 5.16
N TYR A 70 -3.96 6.24 4.04
CA TYR A 70 -5.22 5.50 4.02
C TYR A 70 -5.12 4.19 4.80
N ALA A 71 -4.05 3.41 4.57
CA ALA A 71 -3.81 2.16 5.29
C ALA A 71 -3.72 2.41 6.81
N LYS A 72 -2.93 3.41 7.23
CA LYS A 72 -2.79 3.78 8.65
C LYS A 72 -4.12 4.15 9.30
N GLU A 73 -4.93 4.98 8.64
CA GLU A 73 -6.25 5.37 9.14
C GLU A 73 -7.21 4.19 9.26
N ARG A 74 -7.21 3.28 8.26
CA ARG A 74 -8.04 2.06 8.29
C ARG A 74 -7.63 1.14 9.44
N LEU A 75 -6.32 0.95 9.64
CA LEU A 75 -5.77 0.16 10.72
C LEU A 75 -6.11 0.73 12.10
N GLN A 76 -6.02 2.05 12.27
CA GLN A 76 -6.36 2.72 13.52
C GLN A 76 -7.84 2.51 13.91
N ARG A 77 -8.77 2.64 12.95
CA ARG A 77 -10.21 2.41 13.21
C ARG A 77 -10.52 0.98 13.67
N LEU A 78 -9.78 0.00 13.17
CA LEU A 78 -10.01 -1.41 13.51
C LEU A 78 -9.60 -1.75 14.94
N LEU A 79 -8.50 -1.15 15.45
CA LEU A 79 -8.05 -1.33 16.84
C LEU A 79 -9.06 -0.83 17.87
N GLU A 80 -9.84 0.20 17.53
CA GLU A 80 -10.87 0.75 18.41
C GLU A 80 -12.07 -0.20 18.58
N THR A 81 -12.23 -1.18 17.68
CA THR A 81 -13.46 -1.97 17.56
C THR A 81 -13.34 -3.40 18.11
N ASP A 82 -12.18 -4.07 18.03
CA ASP A 82 -11.99 -5.45 18.52
C ASP A 82 -10.51 -5.75 18.82
N LYS A 83 -10.21 -6.60 19.81
CA LYS A 83 -8.83 -6.98 20.21
C LYS A 83 -8.40 -8.35 19.64
N ASN A 84 -9.32 -9.19 19.17
CA ASN A 84 -8.99 -10.40 18.40
C ASN A 84 -8.73 -10.09 16.91
N ALA A 85 -8.05 -8.96 16.67
CA ALA A 85 -8.16 -8.18 15.44
C ALA A 85 -7.14 -8.49 14.36
N ALA A 86 -6.10 -9.28 14.60
CA ALA A 86 -5.05 -9.50 13.60
C ALA A 86 -5.61 -10.05 12.28
N GLN A 87 -6.46 -11.08 12.33
CA GLN A 87 -7.08 -11.66 11.13
C GLN A 87 -8.03 -10.68 10.44
N LYS A 88 -8.89 -9.97 11.19
CA LYS A 88 -9.82 -8.97 10.62
C LYS A 88 -9.08 -7.77 10.02
N ILE A 89 -7.94 -7.40 10.61
CA ILE A 89 -7.05 -6.35 10.09
C ILE A 89 -6.46 -6.78 8.76
N ILE A 90 -5.91 -7.99 8.70
CA ILE A 90 -5.30 -8.53 7.49
C ILE A 90 -6.36 -8.71 6.40
N GLU A 91 -7.55 -9.22 6.73
CA GLU A 91 -8.70 -9.30 5.81
C GLU A 91 -9.08 -7.92 5.28
N SER A 92 -9.21 -6.91 6.13
CA SER A 92 -9.50 -5.54 5.72
C SER A 92 -8.44 -4.94 4.78
N ILE A 93 -7.17 -5.32 4.93
CA ILE A 93 -6.11 -4.87 4.03
C ILE A 93 -6.28 -5.53 2.67
N PHE A 94 -6.56 -6.83 2.64
CA PHE A 94 -6.83 -7.53 1.39
C PHE A 94 -8.10 -7.00 0.71
N GLU A 95 -9.16 -6.66 1.44
CA GLU A 95 -10.34 -5.96 0.91
C GLU A 95 -9.95 -4.64 0.24
N TYR A 96 -9.12 -3.83 0.91
CA TYR A 96 -8.61 -2.58 0.34
C TYR A 96 -7.82 -2.81 -0.96
N PHE A 97 -7.01 -3.87 -1.02
CA PHE A 97 -6.29 -4.25 -2.24
C PHE A 97 -7.23 -4.64 -3.38
N VAL A 98 -8.36 -5.29 -3.09
CA VAL A 98 -9.37 -5.60 -4.11
C VAL A 98 -10.05 -4.31 -4.59
N GLU A 99 -10.52 -3.47 -3.66
CA GLU A 99 -11.23 -2.21 -3.96
C GLU A 99 -10.38 -1.23 -4.77
N ASN A 100 -9.06 -1.24 -4.57
CA ASN A 100 -8.11 -0.32 -5.20
C ASN A 100 -7.13 -1.05 -6.13
N SER A 101 -7.57 -2.18 -6.68
CA SER A 101 -6.72 -3.12 -7.42
C SER A 101 -5.93 -2.47 -8.56
N ASN A 102 -6.49 -1.49 -9.28
CA ASN A 102 -5.76 -0.80 -10.36
C ASN A 102 -4.48 -0.12 -9.88
N HIS A 103 -4.54 0.65 -8.79
CA HIS A 103 -3.39 1.35 -8.22
C HIS A 103 -2.50 0.39 -7.45
N ILE A 104 -3.08 -0.46 -6.60
CA ILE A 104 -2.34 -1.39 -5.75
C ILE A 104 -1.59 -2.44 -6.56
N GLN A 105 -2.17 -2.97 -7.64
CA GLN A 105 -1.51 -3.93 -8.50
C GLN A 105 -0.23 -3.33 -9.11
N VAL A 106 -0.25 -2.06 -9.51
CA VAL A 106 0.93 -1.37 -10.02
C VAL A 106 1.95 -1.10 -8.91
N LEU A 107 1.52 -0.52 -7.79
CA LEU A 107 2.42 -0.19 -6.67
C LEU A 107 3.08 -1.43 -6.04
N MET A 108 2.37 -2.56 -6.04
CA MET A 108 2.89 -3.83 -5.55
C MET A 108 3.63 -4.63 -6.63
N SER A 109 3.59 -4.26 -7.91
CA SER A 109 4.28 -4.99 -8.99
C SER A 109 5.80 -4.78 -8.97
N GLU A 110 6.51 -5.44 -9.89
CA GLU A 110 7.95 -5.24 -10.14
C GLU A 110 8.28 -3.79 -10.58
N GLN A 111 7.27 -3.01 -10.98
CA GLN A 111 7.39 -1.63 -11.45
C GLN A 111 7.17 -0.62 -10.33
N GLY A 112 6.61 -1.04 -9.20
CA GLY A 112 6.45 -0.21 -8.01
C GLY A 112 7.76 -0.06 -7.22
N ASP A 113 7.78 0.86 -6.27
CA ASP A 113 8.93 1.04 -5.40
C ASP A 113 8.99 -0.07 -4.33
N VAL A 114 10.09 -0.82 -4.33
CA VAL A 114 10.37 -1.86 -3.33
C VAL A 114 10.41 -1.29 -1.91
N ALA A 115 10.90 -0.06 -1.74
CA ALA A 115 10.92 0.61 -0.44
C ALA A 115 9.50 0.90 0.06
N PHE A 116 8.61 1.36 -0.82
CA PHE A 116 7.18 1.53 -0.52
C PHE A 116 6.52 0.21 -0.13
N GLN A 117 6.71 -0.86 -0.92
CA GLN A 117 6.13 -2.18 -0.65
C GLN A 117 6.51 -2.67 0.74
N LYS A 118 7.81 -2.59 1.07
CA LYS A 118 8.31 -2.94 2.40
C LYS A 118 7.72 -2.04 3.48
N LYS A 119 7.65 -0.73 3.27
CA LYS A 119 7.11 0.24 4.25
C LYS A 119 5.62 -0.02 4.54
N LEU A 120 4.82 -0.32 3.51
CA LEU A 120 3.41 -0.65 3.65
C LEU A 120 3.21 -1.92 4.49
N LEU A 121 3.92 -3.00 4.16
CA LEU A 121 3.81 -4.25 4.91
C LEU A 121 4.37 -4.10 6.32
N LYS A 122 5.48 -3.38 6.50
CA LYS A 122 6.03 -3.08 7.82
C LYS A 122 5.00 -2.37 8.71
N LEU A 123 4.29 -1.36 8.17
CA LEU A 123 3.22 -0.66 8.87
C LEU A 123 2.13 -1.62 9.34
N ILE A 124 1.66 -2.51 8.47
CA ILE A 124 0.65 -3.52 8.77
C ILE A 124 1.11 -4.44 9.92
N TYR A 125 2.34 -4.94 9.83
CA TYR A 125 2.93 -5.84 10.82
C TYR A 125 3.13 -5.16 12.19
N GLU A 126 3.67 -3.95 12.20
CA GLU A 126 3.84 -3.16 13.42
C GLU A 126 2.47 -2.93 14.10
N TYR A 127 1.43 -2.69 13.30
CA TYR A 127 0.05 -2.62 13.80
C TYR A 127 -0.42 -3.94 14.41
N CYS A 128 -0.26 -5.08 13.73
CA CYS A 128 -0.64 -6.40 14.27
C CYS A 128 0.10 -6.74 15.57
N ARG A 129 1.40 -6.41 15.67
CA ARG A 129 2.21 -6.64 16.88
C ARG A 129 1.82 -5.73 18.05
N SER A 130 1.28 -4.55 17.77
CA SER A 130 0.82 -3.60 18.81
C SER A 130 -0.45 -4.07 19.53
N ILE A 131 -1.17 -5.05 18.96
CA ILE A 131 -2.31 -5.69 19.60
C ILE A 131 -1.78 -6.54 20.76
N PRO A 132 -2.25 -6.34 22.01
CA PRO A 132 -1.87 -7.20 23.11
C PRO A 132 -2.31 -8.63 22.79
N ALA A 133 -1.35 -9.51 22.51
CA ALA A 133 -1.60 -10.94 22.59
C ALA A 133 -2.08 -11.24 24.02
N ASP A 134 -3.09 -12.08 24.16
CA ASP A 134 -3.56 -12.55 25.46
C ASP A 134 -2.36 -12.90 26.33
N ALA A 135 -2.24 -12.23 27.46
CA ALA A 135 -1.01 -12.09 28.24
C ALA A 135 -0.55 -13.42 28.88
N LYS A 136 0.03 -14.32 28.08
CA LYS A 136 0.66 -15.57 28.56
C LYS A 136 2.10 -15.79 28.09
N LEU A 137 2.69 -14.88 27.31
CA LEU A 137 4.06 -15.04 26.81
C LEU A 137 4.86 -13.74 26.98
N LYS A 138 5.27 -13.44 28.21
CA LYS A 138 6.33 -12.45 28.46
C LYS A 138 7.31 -12.99 29.48
N ASP A 139 8.17 -13.88 28.99
CA ASP A 139 9.50 -14.15 29.52
C ASP A 139 10.36 -14.57 28.30
N THR A 140 10.91 -13.60 27.57
CA THR A 140 11.73 -13.89 26.38
C THR A 140 13.14 -13.35 26.58
N LYS A 141 14.11 -14.26 26.48
CA LYS A 141 15.55 -14.00 26.64
C LYS A 141 16.11 -13.37 25.35
N SER A 142 17.32 -12.81 25.43
CA SER A 142 18.01 -12.14 24.30
C SER A 142 18.17 -12.99 23.02
N ALA A 143 18.17 -14.32 23.12
CA ALA A 143 18.19 -15.22 21.96
C ALA A 143 16.86 -15.26 21.19
N ASP A 144 15.74 -15.02 21.87
CA ASP A 144 14.41 -14.97 21.25
C ASP A 144 14.21 -13.68 20.44
N VAL A 145 14.92 -12.59 20.81
CA VAL A 145 14.86 -11.29 20.13
C VAL A 145 15.52 -11.34 18.75
N ILE A 146 16.66 -12.04 18.62
CA ILE A 146 17.33 -12.21 17.32
C ILE A 146 16.46 -13.08 16.39
N ASN A 147 15.84 -14.13 16.94
CA ASN A 147 14.92 -14.98 16.17
C ASN A 147 13.67 -14.20 15.71
N ASP A 148 13.18 -13.30 16.55
CA ASP A 148 12.05 -12.40 16.24
C ASP A 148 12.38 -11.39 15.13
N GLU A 149 13.61 -10.85 15.07
CA GLU A 149 14.03 -9.95 13.99
C GLU A 149 14.10 -10.66 12.64
N TYR A 150 14.74 -11.84 12.58
CA TYR A 150 14.81 -12.62 11.33
C TYR A 150 13.43 -13.11 10.90
N PHE A 151 12.59 -13.51 11.84
CA PHE A 151 11.20 -13.85 11.57
C PHE A 151 10.44 -12.66 10.99
N PHE A 152 10.60 -11.46 11.56
CA PHE A 152 9.97 -10.24 11.05
C PHE A 152 10.40 -9.94 9.61
N VAL A 153 11.71 -10.02 9.32
CA VAL A 153 12.24 -9.83 7.96
C VAL A 153 11.65 -10.87 7.01
N PHE A 154 11.62 -12.15 7.40
CA PHE A 154 11.01 -13.21 6.61
C PHE A 154 9.52 -12.95 6.35
N ALA A 155 8.76 -12.62 7.39
CA ALA A 155 7.33 -12.44 7.34
C ALA A 155 6.95 -11.26 6.43
N VAL A 156 7.62 -10.11 6.54
CA VAL A 156 7.40 -8.95 5.65
C VAL A 156 7.73 -9.30 4.20
N ASN A 157 8.90 -9.88 3.92
CA ASN A 157 9.29 -10.18 2.53
C ASN A 157 8.44 -11.30 1.91
N GLY A 158 8.12 -12.34 2.69
CA GLY A 158 7.23 -13.43 2.27
C GLY A 158 5.82 -12.93 1.96
N SER A 159 5.30 -12.01 2.79
CA SER A 159 4.00 -11.36 2.57
C SER A 159 3.97 -10.57 1.26
N VAL A 160 5.01 -9.77 0.98
CA VAL A 160 5.13 -9.04 -0.29
C VAL A 160 5.04 -9.99 -1.48
N GLY A 161 5.79 -11.10 -1.44
CA GLY A 161 5.79 -12.10 -2.51
C GLY A 161 4.42 -12.78 -2.71
N ILE A 162 3.73 -13.13 -1.63
CA ILE A 162 2.38 -13.73 -1.69
C ILE A 162 1.38 -12.73 -2.30
N ILE A 163 1.38 -11.48 -1.85
CA ILE A 163 0.48 -10.43 -2.35
C ILE A 163 0.76 -10.16 -3.83
N GLN A 164 2.03 -10.05 -4.21
CA GLN A 164 2.45 -9.90 -5.61
C GLN A 164 1.92 -11.03 -6.50
N HIS A 165 2.08 -12.27 -6.06
CA HIS A 165 1.60 -13.43 -6.79
C HIS A 165 0.08 -13.42 -6.94
N TRP A 166 -0.65 -13.09 -5.87
CA TRP A 166 -2.11 -13.03 -5.88
C TRP A 166 -2.65 -11.91 -6.79
N LEU A 167 -2.04 -10.72 -6.76
CA LEU A 167 -2.39 -9.60 -7.63
C LEU A 167 -2.08 -9.92 -9.10
N LYS A 168 -0.96 -10.60 -9.38
CA LYS A 168 -0.55 -10.97 -10.75
C LYS A 168 -1.41 -12.08 -11.36
N THR A 169 -1.94 -12.98 -10.53
CA THR A 169 -2.80 -14.09 -10.98
C THR A 169 -4.28 -13.71 -11.13
N GLY A 170 -4.63 -12.44 -10.92
CA GLY A 170 -5.98 -11.93 -11.14
C GLY A 170 -6.93 -12.19 -9.96
N LEU A 171 -6.43 -12.13 -8.72
CA LEU A 171 -7.25 -12.21 -7.51
C LEU A 171 -8.03 -13.53 -7.39
N GLN A 172 -7.41 -14.68 -7.72
CA GLN A 172 -8.06 -15.99 -7.76
C GLN A 172 -8.65 -16.47 -6.42
N LYS A 173 -8.22 -15.85 -5.31
CA LYS A 173 -8.70 -16.10 -3.96
C LYS A 173 -9.38 -14.87 -3.40
N SER A 174 -10.39 -15.06 -2.57
CA SER A 174 -11.03 -13.96 -1.85
C SER A 174 -10.06 -13.30 -0.85
N ALA A 175 -10.36 -12.04 -0.48
CA ALA A 175 -9.59 -11.32 0.53
C ALA A 175 -9.47 -12.09 1.85
N LYS A 176 -10.57 -12.74 2.27
CA LYS A 176 -10.63 -13.59 3.45
C LYS A 176 -9.69 -14.79 3.37
N GLU A 177 -9.73 -15.54 2.26
CA GLU A 177 -8.83 -16.69 2.08
C GLU A 177 -7.36 -16.28 2.10
N MET A 178 -7.02 -15.14 1.50
CA MET A 178 -5.66 -14.63 1.52
C MET A 178 -5.23 -14.19 2.92
N ALA A 179 -6.13 -13.59 3.69
CA ALA A 179 -5.88 -13.26 5.08
C ALA A 179 -5.64 -14.49 5.95
N GLU A 180 -6.44 -15.54 5.78
CA GLU A 180 -6.27 -16.81 6.47
C GLU A 180 -4.92 -17.45 6.14
N ILE A 181 -4.54 -17.50 4.86
CA ILE A 181 -3.23 -18.01 4.42
C ILE A 181 -2.10 -17.20 5.07
N LEU A 182 -2.15 -15.88 4.99
CA LEU A 182 -1.09 -15.03 5.52
C LEU A 182 -1.02 -15.15 7.06
N CYS A 183 -2.16 -15.19 7.75
CA CYS A 183 -2.19 -15.41 9.19
C CYS A 183 -1.57 -16.76 9.58
N SER A 184 -1.87 -17.82 8.83
CA SER A 184 -1.35 -19.17 9.08
C SER A 184 0.16 -19.29 8.86
N ILE A 185 0.80 -18.38 8.13
CA ILE A 185 2.25 -18.40 7.90
C ILE A 185 2.99 -17.54 8.93
N VAL A 186 2.31 -16.52 9.45
CA VAL A 186 2.92 -15.38 10.14
C VAL A 186 2.65 -15.37 11.66
N PHE A 187 1.55 -15.95 12.11
CA PHE A 187 1.14 -15.91 13.53
C PHE A 187 1.02 -17.30 14.16
N ILE A 188 1.80 -18.29 13.68
CA ILE A 188 1.98 -19.58 14.36
C ILE A 188 2.87 -19.41 15.59
#